data_AF-Q22TW2-F1
#
_entry.id   AF-Q22TW2-F1
#
_cell.length_a   1.000
_cell.length_b   1.000
_cell.length_c   1.000
_cell.angle_alpha   90.00
_cell.angle_beta   90.00
_cell.angle_gamma   90.00
#
_symmetry.space_group_name_H-M   'P 1'
#
loop_
_entity.id
_entity.type
_entity.pdbx_description
1 polymer ?
#
loop_
_entity_poly.entity_id
_entity_poly.type
_entity_poly.pdbx_seq_one_letter_code
_entity_poly.pdbx_strand_id
1 'polypeptide(L)'
;MNGSQFSFEMSDSQIANGSSIDFGGCLDFFISQYSNQNTDIKIYNSTFKKCKSQYLGGAISGIRDIITLENVNFIECSSQIGGAIYSIPIIKFTLSDKYFSQNKGYLAANNYNQKKIQLNMLDILEFNQNSNNDTDLFQKTDEYLYPGLTYILRLYITVDGEDYYTFTNQNNFGNLYKYIFKPSNNFISNTPQQLLSINFPFLLWYAQDISFNGKQTAQFESFSIQFVSSFYLDTNQYKIYNGCKEQGMEKIYLNNQKNLQFICKYCQQMKVSYHGVCQNCPTDYFLNCYGNYSELKQFYWRSFYSVNPDDIFYCSNNPQSCSGGSGIGNQLCYEGHIGPQCLDCDINGSYWGERYSMVGFFQCSCLYLIINIQKTKK
;
A
#
# COMPACT_ATOMS: atom_id res chain seq x y z
N MET A 1 28.57 9.84 33.50
CA MET A 1 27.47 9.43 34.40
C MET A 1 27.36 7.92 34.29
N ASN A 2 27.67 7.19 35.36
CA ASN A 2 27.67 5.72 35.38
C ASN A 2 26.26 5.23 35.07
N GLY A 3 26.08 4.58 33.91
CA GLY A 3 24.81 3.97 33.53
C GLY A 3 24.44 2.91 34.56
N SER A 4 23.33 3.11 35.26
CA SER A 4 22.82 2.18 36.26
C SER A 4 22.43 0.87 35.58
N GLN A 5 23.09 -0.23 35.93
CA GLN A 5 22.69 -1.58 35.51
C GLN A 5 21.32 -1.91 36.13
N PHE A 6 20.36 -2.32 35.32
CA PHE A 6 19.12 -2.90 35.80
C PHE A 6 19.34 -4.40 35.98
N SER A 7 19.14 -4.90 37.21
CA SER A 7 19.22 -6.33 37.49
C SER A 7 17.88 -6.84 37.98
N PHE A 8 17.45 -7.98 37.44
CA PHE A 8 16.24 -8.67 37.84
C PHE A 8 16.58 -10.13 38.09
N GLU A 9 16.16 -10.65 39.24
CA GLU A 9 16.31 -12.05 39.60
C GLU A 9 14.96 -12.64 40.02
N MET A 10 14.65 -13.82 39.50
CA MET A 10 13.46 -14.58 39.84
C MET A 10 13.83 -16.06 40.01
N SER A 11 13.33 -16.69 41.07
CA SER A 11 13.50 -18.13 41.27
C SER A 11 12.17 -18.79 41.67
N ASP A 12 12.10 -20.10 41.45
CA ASP A 12 11.07 -21.00 42.03
C ASP A 12 9.62 -20.53 41.79
N SER A 13 9.37 -19.94 40.61
CA SER A 13 8.11 -19.25 40.30
C SER A 13 7.32 -19.96 39.19
N GLN A 14 5.99 -19.87 39.26
CA GLN A 14 5.09 -20.31 38.19
C GLN A 14 4.21 -19.16 37.73
N ILE A 15 4.41 -18.71 36.49
CA ILE A 15 3.66 -17.63 35.88
C ILE A 15 2.85 -18.22 34.73
N ALA A 16 1.53 -18.04 34.75
CA ALA A 16 0.66 -18.62 33.74
C ALA A 16 -0.41 -17.64 33.26
N ASN A 17 -0.81 -17.80 31.99
CA ASN A 17 -1.88 -17.04 31.34
C ASN A 17 -1.68 -15.51 31.33
N GLY A 18 -0.43 -15.03 31.42
CA GLY A 18 -0.15 -13.61 31.25
C GLY A 18 -0.45 -13.17 29.81
N SER A 19 -0.98 -11.96 29.66
CA SER A 19 -1.27 -11.38 28.35
C SER A 19 -0.88 -9.91 28.29
N SER A 20 -0.24 -9.50 27.19
CA SER A 20 0.07 -8.11 26.89
C SER A 20 -0.45 -7.75 25.51
N ILE A 21 -0.85 -6.48 25.34
CA ILE A 21 -1.26 -5.97 24.04
C ILE A 21 -0.09 -5.83 23.06
N ASP A 22 1.15 -5.74 23.53
CA ASP A 22 2.29 -5.40 22.68
C ASP A 22 3.43 -6.40 22.83
N PHE A 23 4.09 -6.40 23.98
CA PHE A 23 5.33 -7.13 24.23
C PHE A 23 5.26 -7.84 25.57
N GLY A 24 5.93 -8.99 25.68
CA GLY A 24 6.17 -9.69 26.95
C GLY A 24 4.87 -9.99 27.71
N GLY A 25 4.19 -11.08 27.36
CA GLY A 25 2.89 -11.40 27.98
C GLY A 25 2.95 -11.63 29.49
N CYS A 26 4.10 -12.04 30.01
CA CYS A 26 4.31 -12.29 31.44
C CYS A 26 5.32 -11.31 32.05
N LEU A 27 6.45 -11.07 31.38
CA LEU A 27 7.45 -10.10 31.79
C LEU A 27 7.86 -9.23 30.60
N ASP A 28 7.82 -7.92 30.78
CA ASP A 28 8.31 -6.97 29.80
C ASP A 28 9.42 -6.13 30.42
N PHE A 29 10.63 -6.30 29.90
CA PHE A 29 11.82 -5.54 30.30
C PHE A 29 12.13 -4.41 29.34
N PHE A 30 11.13 -3.96 28.56
CA PHE A 30 11.30 -2.81 27.69
C PHE A 30 11.55 -1.53 28.51
N ILE A 31 12.82 -1.24 28.76
CA ILE A 31 13.23 0.02 29.38
C ILE A 31 13.21 1.11 28.29
N SER A 32 12.54 2.22 28.60
CA SER A 32 12.49 3.39 27.73
C SER A 32 13.88 3.79 27.24
N GLN A 33 13.95 4.24 25.99
CA GLN A 33 15.15 4.32 25.18
C GLN A 33 16.22 5.31 25.64
N TYR A 34 15.96 6.03 26.73
CA TYR A 34 16.88 7.02 27.30
C TYR A 34 17.91 6.43 28.23
N SER A 35 17.85 5.13 28.46
CA SER A 35 18.72 4.44 29.38
C SER A 35 19.52 3.41 28.57
N ASN A 36 20.81 3.69 28.35
CA ASN A 36 21.81 2.67 27.97
C ASN A 36 22.06 1.74 29.18
N GLN A 37 21.00 1.33 29.86
CA GLN A 37 21.11 0.49 31.04
C GLN A 37 21.25 -0.94 30.58
N ASN A 38 22.34 -1.54 31.01
CA ASN A 38 22.53 -2.96 30.79
C ASN A 38 21.50 -3.72 31.62
N THR A 39 20.85 -4.70 31.02
CA THR A 39 19.87 -5.56 31.70
C THR A 39 20.51 -6.91 32.04
N ASP A 40 20.66 -7.22 33.32
CA ASP A 40 21.08 -8.55 33.80
C ASP A 40 19.87 -9.29 34.37
N ILE A 41 19.34 -10.24 33.61
CA ILE A 41 18.12 -10.97 33.94
C ILE A 41 18.49 -12.41 34.29
N LYS A 42 18.18 -12.84 35.51
CA LYS A 42 18.47 -14.19 36.00
C LYS A 42 17.17 -14.88 36.41
N ILE A 43 16.90 -16.04 35.82
CA ILE A 43 15.69 -16.81 36.10
C ILE A 43 16.07 -18.27 36.36
N TYR A 44 15.65 -18.76 37.53
CA TYR A 44 15.96 -20.11 38.03
C TYR A 44 14.69 -20.88 38.33
N ASN A 45 14.67 -22.19 38.06
CA ASN A 45 13.65 -23.14 38.52
C ASN A 45 12.19 -22.66 38.30
N SER A 46 11.92 -21.99 37.18
CA SER A 46 10.65 -21.28 36.97
C SER A 46 9.92 -21.79 35.74
N THR A 47 8.60 -21.62 35.72
CA THR A 47 7.76 -22.02 34.58
C THR A 47 6.89 -20.87 34.10
N PHE A 48 6.94 -20.59 32.80
CA PHE A 48 6.06 -19.70 32.07
C PHE A 48 5.12 -20.53 31.20
N LYS A 49 3.81 -20.41 31.42
CA LYS A 49 2.83 -21.22 30.70
C LYS A 49 1.74 -20.37 30.08
N LYS A 50 1.47 -20.55 28.78
CA LYS A 50 0.39 -19.85 28.06
C LYS A 50 0.49 -18.32 28.14
N CYS A 51 1.70 -17.78 28.24
CA CYS A 51 1.93 -16.35 28.16
C CYS A 51 1.79 -15.88 26.71
N LYS A 52 1.13 -14.73 26.49
CA LYS A 52 0.88 -14.21 25.14
C LYS A 52 1.15 -12.73 25.03
N SER A 53 1.79 -12.32 23.95
CA SER A 53 1.86 -10.91 23.54
C SER A 53 1.43 -10.78 22.09
N GLN A 54 1.07 -9.58 21.65
CA GLN A 54 0.74 -9.38 20.24
C GLN A 54 1.98 -9.58 19.39
N TYR A 55 3.07 -8.84 19.64
CA TYR A 55 4.16 -8.73 18.69
C TYR A 55 5.39 -9.53 19.08
N LEU A 56 5.99 -9.26 20.24
CA LEU A 56 7.35 -9.73 20.55
C LEU A 56 7.39 -10.38 21.92
N GLY A 57 7.89 -11.62 21.96
CA GLY A 57 8.10 -12.35 23.21
C GLY A 57 6.79 -12.73 23.89
N GLY A 58 6.28 -13.94 23.66
CA GLY A 58 5.00 -14.34 24.27
C GLY A 58 5.05 -14.35 25.80
N ALA A 59 6.16 -14.83 26.38
CA ALA A 59 6.41 -14.77 27.82
C ALA A 59 7.24 -13.55 28.22
N ILE A 60 8.43 -13.41 27.61
CA ILE A 60 9.41 -12.40 28.00
C ILE A 60 9.82 -11.57 26.79
N SER A 61 9.85 -10.24 26.94
CA SER A 61 10.37 -9.33 25.91
C SER A 61 11.32 -8.27 26.51
N GLY A 62 12.02 -7.55 25.64
CA GLY A 62 12.82 -6.37 26.02
C GLY A 62 14.22 -6.66 26.56
N ILE A 63 14.69 -7.91 26.52
CA ILE A 63 16.04 -8.29 26.99
C ILE A 63 17.10 -7.67 26.08
N ARG A 64 18.05 -6.88 26.60
CA ARG A 64 19.11 -6.25 25.78
C ARG A 64 20.47 -6.94 25.90
N ASP A 65 20.86 -7.31 27.12
CA ASP A 65 22.18 -7.90 27.39
C ASP A 65 22.11 -9.38 27.74
N ILE A 66 22.25 -9.69 29.03
CA ILE A 66 22.50 -11.04 29.52
C ILE A 66 21.21 -11.58 30.10
N ILE A 67 20.84 -12.77 29.64
CA ILE A 67 19.82 -13.59 30.29
C ILE A 67 20.45 -14.91 30.73
N THR A 68 20.36 -15.20 32.03
CA THR A 68 20.72 -16.50 32.59
C THR A 68 19.46 -17.27 32.89
N LEU A 69 19.30 -18.42 32.24
CA LEU A 69 18.17 -19.33 32.41
C LEU A 69 18.67 -20.70 32.86
N GLU A 70 18.24 -21.13 34.05
CA GLU A 70 18.54 -22.46 34.57
C GLU A 70 17.28 -23.14 35.06
N ASN A 71 17.02 -24.36 34.58
CA ASN A 71 15.82 -25.15 34.89
C ASN A 71 14.52 -24.35 34.66
N VAL A 72 14.46 -23.58 33.58
CA VAL A 72 13.28 -22.79 33.21
C VAL A 72 12.47 -23.52 32.13
N ASN A 73 11.15 -23.48 32.21
CA ASN A 73 10.26 -24.03 31.19
C ASN A 73 9.34 -22.95 30.61
N PHE A 74 9.27 -22.88 29.29
CA PHE A 74 8.34 -22.05 28.52
C PHE A 74 7.41 -22.95 27.73
N ILE A 75 6.14 -22.94 28.08
CA ILE A 75 5.15 -23.90 27.61
C ILE A 75 3.98 -23.17 26.97
N GLU A 76 3.65 -23.49 25.72
CA GLU A 76 2.48 -22.96 24.99
C GLU A 76 2.41 -21.41 24.95
N CYS A 77 3.56 -20.73 24.98
CA CYS A 77 3.63 -19.28 24.85
C CYS A 77 3.54 -18.84 23.38
N SER A 78 3.01 -17.65 23.12
CA SER A 78 2.85 -17.18 21.73
C SER A 78 2.99 -15.67 21.52
N SER A 79 3.55 -15.28 20.37
CA SER A 79 3.66 -13.90 19.86
C SER A 79 3.85 -13.91 18.34
N GLN A 80 3.91 -12.76 17.66
CA GLN A 80 4.33 -12.73 16.25
C GLN A 80 5.76 -13.24 16.06
N ILE A 81 6.70 -12.74 16.86
CA ILE A 81 8.12 -13.08 16.77
C ILE A 81 8.62 -13.45 18.16
N GLY A 82 9.35 -14.57 18.26
CA GLY A 82 9.88 -15.05 19.53
C GLY A 82 8.76 -15.57 20.43
N GLY A 83 8.14 -16.69 20.05
CA GLY A 83 6.91 -17.17 20.66
C GLY A 83 6.97 -17.29 22.19
N ALA A 84 8.14 -17.60 22.77
CA ALA A 84 8.36 -17.49 24.21
C ALA A 84 9.15 -16.22 24.59
N ILE A 85 10.29 -15.99 23.94
CA ILE A 85 11.22 -14.92 24.33
C ILE A 85 11.53 -14.04 23.12
N TYR A 86 11.52 -12.73 23.32
CA TYR A 86 12.15 -11.80 22.41
C TYR A 86 13.30 -11.06 23.09
N SER A 87 14.47 -11.11 22.48
CA SER A 87 15.66 -10.38 22.92
C SER A 87 16.17 -9.45 21.82
N ILE A 88 16.93 -8.44 22.20
CA ILE A 88 17.68 -7.56 21.32
C ILE A 88 19.15 -7.94 21.52
N PRO A 89 19.59 -9.12 21.04
CA PRO A 89 20.86 -9.68 21.44
C PRO A 89 22.01 -8.78 21.01
N ILE A 90 22.78 -8.28 21.99
CA ILE A 90 24.07 -7.63 21.75
C ILE A 90 25.16 -8.69 21.54
N ILE A 91 24.98 -9.89 22.10
CA ILE A 91 25.88 -11.04 21.97
C ILE A 91 25.06 -12.27 21.56
N LYS A 92 25.60 -13.10 20.66
CA LYS A 92 24.97 -14.36 20.25
C LYS A 92 24.92 -15.31 21.44
N PHE A 93 23.74 -15.50 22.02
CA PHE A 93 23.49 -16.55 22.99
C PHE A 93 22.58 -17.62 22.38
N THR A 94 22.91 -18.88 22.64
CA THR A 94 22.10 -20.02 22.22
C THR A 94 21.39 -20.55 23.46
N LEU A 95 20.06 -20.52 23.45
CA LEU A 95 19.28 -21.18 24.50
C LEU A 95 19.09 -22.65 24.14
N SER A 96 19.03 -23.50 25.17
CA SER A 96 18.77 -24.93 24.95
C SER A 96 17.29 -25.15 24.65
N ASP A 97 16.99 -25.91 23.61
CA ASP A 97 15.61 -26.27 23.24
C ASP A 97 14.85 -27.02 24.34
N LYS A 98 15.57 -27.62 25.30
CA LYS A 98 14.97 -28.31 26.45
C LYS A 98 14.08 -27.40 27.30
N TYR A 99 14.27 -26.08 27.24
CA TYR A 99 13.47 -25.10 27.96
C TYR A 99 12.12 -24.82 27.31
N PHE A 100 11.88 -25.29 26.08
CA PHE A 100 10.73 -24.87 25.29
C PHE A 100 9.85 -26.04 24.89
N SER A 101 8.54 -25.87 25.03
CA SER A 101 7.56 -26.86 24.60
C SER A 101 6.34 -26.16 24.00
N GLN A 102 6.01 -26.50 22.75
CA GLN A 102 4.79 -26.05 22.06
C GLN A 102 4.60 -24.52 21.97
N ASN A 103 5.68 -23.75 22.00
CA ASN A 103 5.61 -22.29 21.79
C ASN A 103 5.40 -21.97 20.31
N LYS A 104 4.80 -20.82 20.02
CA LYS A 104 4.45 -20.41 18.65
C LYS A 104 4.83 -18.96 18.36
N GLY A 105 5.66 -18.78 17.35
CA GLY A 105 5.94 -17.51 16.70
C GLY A 105 5.15 -17.47 15.40
N TYR A 106 4.08 -16.68 15.33
CA TYR A 106 3.16 -16.72 14.18
C TYR A 106 3.79 -16.22 12.87
N LEU A 107 4.75 -15.30 12.95
CA LEU A 107 5.58 -14.88 11.82
C LEU A 107 6.88 -15.69 11.78
N ALA A 108 7.61 -15.71 12.89
CA ALA A 108 8.95 -16.28 12.96
C ALA A 108 9.36 -16.65 14.39
N ALA A 109 10.41 -17.49 14.50
CA ALA A 109 11.07 -17.82 15.77
C ALA A 109 10.11 -18.35 16.86
N ASN A 110 9.74 -19.63 16.78
CA ASN A 110 8.78 -20.24 17.73
C ASN A 110 9.18 -20.12 19.21
N ASN A 111 10.48 -20.17 19.50
CA ASN A 111 10.99 -20.11 20.86
C ASN A 111 11.55 -18.71 21.15
N TYR A 112 12.62 -18.35 20.45
CA TYR A 112 13.33 -17.08 20.63
C TYR A 112 14.00 -16.64 19.33
N ASN A 113 14.23 -15.33 19.17
CA ASN A 113 14.96 -14.77 18.03
C ASN A 113 16.48 -14.77 18.28
N GLN A 114 17.26 -14.88 17.20
CA GLN A 114 18.73 -14.89 17.25
C GLN A 114 19.36 -13.52 16.97
N LYS A 115 18.65 -12.65 16.26
CA LYS A 115 19.11 -11.31 15.89
C LYS A 115 18.00 -10.30 16.18
N LYS A 116 18.43 -9.06 16.39
CA LYS A 116 17.53 -7.91 16.42
C LYS A 116 16.74 -7.84 15.11
N ILE A 117 15.42 -7.65 15.20
CA ILE A 117 14.58 -7.45 14.01
C ILE A 117 14.91 -6.14 13.31
N GLN A 118 14.57 -6.05 12.04
CA GLN A 118 14.60 -4.80 11.29
C GLN A 118 13.22 -4.49 10.73
N LEU A 119 12.85 -3.21 10.75
CA LEU A 119 11.69 -2.69 10.05
C LEU A 119 12.20 -1.84 8.89
N ASN A 120 11.77 -2.18 7.69
CA ASN A 120 12.21 -1.55 6.46
C ASN A 120 10.99 -1.11 5.66
N MET A 121 11.13 -0.04 4.89
CA MET A 121 10.07 0.41 4.00
C MET A 121 10.09 -0.44 2.73
N LEU A 122 8.93 -0.97 2.34
CA LEU A 122 8.75 -1.68 1.08
C LEU A 122 8.40 -0.70 -0.03
N ASP A 123 7.33 0.06 0.15
CA ASP A 123 6.87 1.10 -0.76
C ASP A 123 5.83 2.02 -0.10
N ILE A 124 5.47 3.09 -0.81
CA ILE A 124 4.33 3.94 -0.50
C ILE A 124 3.22 3.66 -1.52
N LEU A 125 2.01 3.48 -1.00
CA LEU A 125 0.80 3.28 -1.79
C LEU A 125 -0.15 4.45 -1.55
N GLU A 126 -0.74 4.99 -2.61
CA GLU A 126 -1.81 5.97 -2.50
C GLU A 126 -3.10 5.25 -2.12
N PHE A 127 -3.78 5.70 -1.07
CA PHE A 127 -5.02 5.11 -0.58
C PHE A 127 -6.22 5.87 -1.13
N ASN A 128 -7.00 5.19 -1.97
CA ASN A 128 -8.21 5.75 -2.57
C ASN A 128 -9.42 5.55 -1.66
N GLN A 129 -9.70 6.54 -0.82
CA GLN A 129 -10.86 6.53 0.09
C GLN A 129 -12.23 6.49 -0.62
N ASN A 130 -12.27 6.85 -1.90
CA ASN A 130 -13.53 6.92 -2.67
C ASN A 130 -13.83 5.61 -3.43
N SER A 131 -12.93 4.63 -3.42
CA SER A 131 -13.22 3.32 -4.01
C SER A 131 -14.08 2.49 -3.07
N ASN A 132 -15.26 2.10 -3.54
CA ASN A 132 -16.10 1.10 -2.87
C ASN A 132 -15.69 -0.34 -3.25
N ASN A 133 -14.73 -0.51 -4.18
CA ASN A 133 -14.25 -1.80 -4.65
C ASN A 133 -12.86 -2.08 -4.08
N ASP A 134 -12.69 -3.25 -3.46
CA ASP A 134 -11.44 -3.68 -2.82
C ASP A 134 -10.25 -3.81 -3.80
N THR A 135 -10.53 -3.99 -5.10
CA THR A 135 -9.49 -4.17 -6.13
C THR A 135 -8.72 -2.89 -6.47
N ASP A 136 -9.32 -1.71 -6.23
CA ASP A 136 -8.75 -0.40 -6.59
C ASP A 136 -8.42 0.46 -5.36
N LEU A 137 -8.31 -0.15 -4.18
CA LEU A 137 -8.00 0.54 -2.92
C LEU A 137 -6.64 1.24 -2.93
N PHE A 138 -5.66 0.66 -3.65
CA PHE A 138 -4.28 1.13 -3.65
C PHE A 138 -3.77 1.39 -5.05
N GLN A 139 -3.16 2.56 -5.23
CA GLN A 139 -2.37 2.86 -6.42
C GLN A 139 -0.90 2.95 -6.02
N LYS A 140 -0.02 2.25 -6.74
CA LYS A 140 1.43 2.37 -6.51
C LYS A 140 1.89 3.78 -6.85
N THR A 141 2.71 4.37 -5.98
CA THR A 141 3.35 5.67 -6.24
C THR A 141 4.77 5.44 -6.77
N ASP A 142 5.14 6.14 -7.84
CA ASP A 142 6.47 5.99 -8.44
C ASP A 142 7.53 6.85 -7.71
N GLU A 143 7.36 8.17 -7.67
CA GLU A 143 8.31 9.12 -7.03
C GLU A 143 7.60 10.22 -6.23
N TYR A 144 6.48 10.73 -6.76
CA TYR A 144 5.81 11.90 -6.21
C TYR A 144 4.57 11.57 -5.37
N LEU A 145 4.52 12.21 -4.21
CA LEU A 145 3.34 12.34 -3.36
C LEU A 145 2.73 13.73 -3.57
N TYR A 146 1.42 13.85 -3.35
CA TYR A 146 0.64 15.04 -3.66
C TYR A 146 -0.11 15.51 -2.41
N PRO A 147 -0.15 16.84 -2.15
CA PRO A 147 -0.90 17.43 -1.03
C PRO A 147 -2.35 16.97 -0.98
N GLY A 148 -2.87 16.71 0.21
CA GLY A 148 -4.26 16.35 0.43
C GLY A 148 -4.68 14.93 0.02
N LEU A 149 -3.74 14.05 -0.32
CA LEU A 149 -3.98 12.61 -0.48
C LEU A 149 -3.50 11.83 0.75
N THR A 150 -4.08 10.64 0.94
CA THR A 150 -3.66 9.69 1.98
C THR A 150 -2.79 8.61 1.38
N TYR A 151 -1.76 8.23 2.13
CA TYR A 151 -0.76 7.25 1.74
C TYR A 151 -0.60 6.18 2.81
N ILE A 152 -0.34 4.96 2.36
CA ILE A 152 0.04 3.81 3.17
C ILE A 152 1.53 3.58 2.96
N LEU A 153 2.31 3.75 4.01
CA LEU A 153 3.71 3.38 4.04
C LEU A 153 3.75 1.91 4.43
N ARG A 154 3.95 1.03 3.45
CA ARG A 154 3.99 -0.41 3.67
C ARG A 154 5.39 -0.81 4.10
N LEU A 155 5.46 -1.59 5.18
CA LEU A 155 6.71 -2.04 5.75
C LEU A 155 6.87 -3.54 5.55
N TYR A 156 8.11 -4.01 5.53
CA TYR A 156 8.45 -5.42 5.69
C TYR A 156 9.34 -5.59 6.93
N ILE A 157 9.35 -6.81 7.47
CA ILE A 157 10.08 -7.14 8.69
C ILE A 157 11.17 -8.14 8.35
N THR A 158 12.39 -7.88 8.81
CA THR A 158 13.48 -8.86 8.75
C THR A 158 13.66 -9.49 10.13
N VAL A 159 13.63 -10.82 10.19
CA VAL A 159 13.83 -11.60 11.43
C VAL A 159 14.93 -12.61 11.20
N ASP A 160 15.95 -12.62 12.05
CA ASP A 160 17.09 -13.55 12.00
C ASP A 160 17.87 -13.59 10.67
N GLY A 161 17.65 -12.60 9.79
CA GLY A 161 18.27 -12.48 8.47
C GLY A 161 17.34 -12.83 7.31
N GLU A 162 16.10 -13.22 7.59
CA GLU A 162 15.07 -13.53 6.60
C GLU A 162 14.07 -12.38 6.49
N ASP A 163 13.71 -12.01 5.27
CA ASP A 163 12.75 -10.94 4.98
C ASP A 163 11.32 -11.48 4.82
N TYR A 164 10.38 -10.82 5.48
CA TYR A 164 8.96 -11.18 5.46
C TYR A 164 8.13 -10.09 4.78
N TYR A 165 7.67 -10.38 3.57
CA TYR A 165 6.85 -9.48 2.74
C TYR A 165 5.36 -9.81 2.75
N THR A 166 4.99 -11.01 3.22
CA THR A 166 3.61 -11.51 3.17
C THR A 166 3.08 -11.79 4.56
N PHE A 167 1.83 -11.39 4.79
CA PHE A 167 1.18 -11.44 6.09
C PHE A 167 -0.26 -11.93 5.92
N THR A 168 -0.73 -12.68 6.91
CA THR A 168 -2.01 -13.37 6.99
C THR A 168 -2.73 -12.94 8.26
N ASN A 169 -3.98 -13.36 8.41
CA ASN A 169 -4.76 -13.07 9.62
C ASN A 169 -4.12 -13.66 10.90
N GLN A 170 -3.24 -14.66 10.79
CA GLN A 170 -2.54 -15.23 11.93
C GLN A 170 -1.30 -14.42 12.34
N ASN A 171 -0.70 -13.70 11.38
CA ASN A 171 0.51 -12.93 11.60
C ASN A 171 0.39 -11.44 11.25
N ASN A 172 -0.76 -10.86 11.62
CA ASN A 172 -1.10 -9.46 11.37
C ASN A 172 -0.33 -8.50 12.29
N PHE A 173 0.23 -7.43 11.71
CA PHE A 173 0.80 -6.30 12.45
C PHE A 173 -0.07 -5.04 12.50
N GLY A 174 -0.69 -4.69 11.36
CA GLY A 174 -1.58 -3.54 11.22
C GLY A 174 -0.87 -2.17 11.28
N ASN A 175 -1.63 -1.15 11.68
CA ASN A 175 -1.13 0.22 11.77
C ASN A 175 -0.19 0.39 12.98
N LEU A 176 1.07 0.75 12.71
CA LEU A 176 2.11 0.94 13.72
C LEU A 176 2.19 2.38 14.28
N TYR A 177 1.17 3.22 14.05
CA TYR A 177 1.18 4.63 14.45
C TYR A 177 1.61 4.86 15.91
N LYS A 178 1.12 4.03 16.84
CA LYS A 178 1.43 4.17 18.29
C LYS A 178 2.91 4.07 18.61
N TYR A 179 3.72 3.55 17.69
CA TYR A 179 5.15 3.42 17.83
C TYR A 179 5.93 4.55 17.15
N ILE A 180 5.29 5.48 16.43
CA ILE A 180 6.04 6.60 15.84
C ILE A 180 6.58 7.50 16.96
N PHE A 181 7.87 7.84 16.89
CA PHE A 181 8.46 8.82 17.79
C PHE A 181 8.03 10.23 17.39
N LYS A 182 7.28 10.92 18.26
CA LYS A 182 6.85 12.32 18.04
C LYS A 182 6.25 12.51 16.64
N PRO A 183 5.13 11.82 16.31
CA PRO A 183 4.53 11.91 14.98
C PRO A 183 4.19 13.36 14.64
N SER A 184 4.44 13.76 13.39
CA SER A 184 3.91 15.01 12.85
C SER A 184 2.40 14.93 12.68
N ASN A 185 1.77 16.07 12.37
CA ASN A 185 0.34 16.14 12.08
C ASN A 185 -0.06 15.35 10.83
N ASN A 186 0.89 14.98 9.97
CA ASN A 186 0.59 14.23 8.77
C ASN A 186 0.33 12.75 9.06
N PHE A 187 0.77 12.19 10.19
CA PHE A 187 0.51 10.78 10.51
C PHE A 187 -0.89 10.56 11.08
N ILE A 188 -1.58 9.53 10.61
CA ILE A 188 -2.95 9.22 11.02
C ILE A 188 -2.96 8.04 12.01
N SER A 189 -3.53 8.27 13.19
CA SER A 189 -3.66 7.24 14.25
C SER A 189 -4.79 6.25 13.99
N ASN A 190 -5.89 6.74 13.44
CA ASN A 190 -7.12 5.95 13.29
C ASN A 190 -7.09 5.22 11.96
N THR A 191 -7.14 3.90 12.02
CA THR A 191 -7.23 3.05 10.83
C THR A 191 -8.65 3.11 10.24
N PRO A 192 -8.83 3.55 8.98
CA PRO A 192 -10.10 3.47 8.27
C PRO A 192 -10.62 2.03 8.19
N GLN A 193 -11.94 1.85 8.18
CA GLN A 193 -12.58 0.53 8.20
C GLN A 193 -12.12 -0.37 7.04
N GLN A 194 -11.91 0.23 5.86
CA GLN A 194 -11.44 -0.46 4.66
C GLN A 194 -10.04 -1.08 4.84
N LEU A 195 -9.24 -0.57 5.78
CA LEU A 195 -7.87 -1.03 6.03
C LEU A 195 -7.76 -2.00 7.19
N LEU A 196 -8.87 -2.36 7.87
CA LEU A 196 -8.86 -3.31 8.98
C LEU A 196 -8.52 -4.75 8.54
N SER A 197 -8.69 -5.07 7.26
CA SER A 197 -8.33 -6.36 6.67
C SER A 197 -6.86 -6.46 6.27
N ILE A 198 -6.10 -5.37 6.33
CA ILE A 198 -4.67 -5.37 6.01
C ILE A 198 -3.89 -6.05 7.13
N ASN A 199 -3.07 -7.02 6.73
CA ASN A 199 -2.26 -7.80 7.68
C ASN A 199 -0.80 -7.35 7.78
N PHE A 200 -0.25 -6.68 6.75
CA PHE A 200 1.13 -6.21 6.79
C PHE A 200 1.30 -5.04 7.76
N PRO A 201 2.49 -4.80 8.31
CA PRO A 201 2.77 -3.59 9.08
C PRO A 201 2.72 -2.36 8.18
N PHE A 202 1.98 -1.34 8.60
CA PHE A 202 1.90 -0.09 7.84
C PHE A 202 1.81 1.14 8.72
N LEU A 203 2.01 2.30 8.11
CA LEU A 203 1.68 3.61 8.67
C LEU A 203 0.78 4.36 7.69
N LEU A 204 -0.11 5.19 8.24
CA LEU A 204 -0.93 6.09 7.46
C LEU A 204 -0.39 7.51 7.52
N TRP A 205 -0.29 8.14 6.36
CA TRP A 205 0.26 9.48 6.21
C TRP A 205 -0.62 10.31 5.26
N TYR A 206 -0.99 11.51 5.68
CA TYR A 206 -1.83 12.45 4.95
C TYR A 206 -1.05 13.73 4.71
N ALA A 207 -0.92 14.13 3.44
CA ALA A 207 -0.09 15.25 3.03
C ALA A 207 -0.75 16.61 3.35
N GLN A 208 -0.90 16.95 4.63
CA GLN A 208 -1.64 18.13 5.09
C GLN A 208 -0.77 19.38 5.23
N ASP A 209 0.27 19.29 6.05
CA ASP A 209 1.06 20.44 6.50
C ASP A 209 2.41 20.49 5.77
N ILE A 210 2.37 20.59 4.43
CA ILE A 210 3.58 20.57 3.61
C ILE A 210 4.06 21.99 3.29
N SER A 211 5.28 22.32 3.72
CA SER A 211 5.94 23.56 3.33
C SER A 211 6.92 23.36 2.17
N PHE A 212 6.67 24.05 1.07
CA PHE A 212 7.53 23.99 -0.12
C PHE A 212 8.62 25.06 -0.15
N ASN A 213 8.54 26.13 0.66
CA ASN A 213 9.51 27.24 0.69
C ASN A 213 9.90 27.76 -0.71
N GLY A 214 8.92 27.88 -1.62
CA GLY A 214 9.13 28.34 -3.00
C GLY A 214 9.74 27.31 -3.97
N LYS A 215 9.99 26.07 -3.52
CA LYS A 215 10.51 24.98 -4.37
C LYS A 215 9.38 24.22 -5.08
N GLN A 216 9.73 23.54 -6.17
CA GLN A 216 8.82 22.64 -6.89
C GLN A 216 8.57 21.33 -6.12
N THR A 217 9.50 20.93 -5.26
CA THR A 217 9.40 19.72 -4.46
C THR A 217 9.80 19.97 -3.01
N ALA A 218 9.19 19.22 -2.10
CA ALA A 218 9.61 19.08 -0.72
C ALA A 218 10.10 17.65 -0.48
N GLN A 219 11.06 17.49 0.44
CA GLN A 219 11.49 16.17 0.86
C GLN A 219 10.41 15.52 1.72
N PHE A 220 10.27 14.20 1.60
CA PHE A 220 9.45 13.45 2.54
C PHE A 220 10.03 13.58 3.96
N GLU A 221 9.18 13.70 4.96
CA GLU A 221 9.65 13.88 6.33
C GLU A 221 10.35 12.62 6.85
N SER A 222 11.47 12.81 7.54
CA SER A 222 12.12 11.71 8.26
C SER A 222 11.42 11.48 9.58
N PHE A 223 11.21 10.21 9.91
CA PHE A 223 10.59 9.80 11.18
C PHE A 223 11.23 8.50 11.65
N SER A 224 10.99 8.15 12.92
CA SER A 224 11.44 6.89 13.48
C SER A 224 10.32 6.13 14.17
N ILE A 225 10.41 4.80 14.12
CA ILE A 225 9.50 3.89 14.80
C ILE A 225 10.21 3.35 16.04
N GLN A 226 9.62 3.62 17.21
CA GLN A 226 9.96 3.11 18.53
C GLN A 226 9.15 1.87 18.86
N PHE A 227 9.52 0.78 18.20
CA PHE A 227 9.05 -0.54 18.56
C PHE A 227 9.96 -1.06 19.71
N VAL A 228 10.65 -2.18 19.55
CA VAL A 228 11.69 -2.62 20.50
C VAL A 228 13.00 -1.83 20.43
N SER A 229 13.18 -1.06 19.38
CA SER A 229 14.30 -0.14 19.21
C SER A 229 13.90 0.96 18.24
N SER A 230 14.72 1.99 18.13
CA SER A 230 14.54 2.99 17.07
C SER A 230 14.89 2.41 15.70
N PHE A 231 13.94 2.50 14.79
CA PHE A 231 14.09 2.22 13.37
C PHE A 231 13.94 3.52 12.59
N TYR A 232 14.93 3.85 11.77
CA TYR A 232 14.86 4.96 10.83
C TYR A 232 14.51 4.38 9.46
N LEU A 233 13.40 4.83 8.88
CA LEU A 233 12.97 4.36 7.57
C LEU A 233 13.57 5.26 6.49
N ASP A 234 14.19 4.63 5.49
CA ASP A 234 14.71 5.35 4.33
C ASP A 234 13.55 5.81 3.44
N THR A 235 13.34 7.12 3.39
CA THR A 235 12.28 7.78 2.62
C THR A 235 12.82 8.65 1.49
N ASN A 236 14.13 8.62 1.25
CA ASN A 236 14.81 9.57 0.37
C ASN A 236 14.39 9.48 -1.10
N GLN A 237 13.83 8.34 -1.52
CA GLN A 237 13.33 8.15 -2.88
C GLN A 237 11.99 8.85 -3.15
N TYR A 238 11.26 9.26 -2.11
CA TYR A 238 9.96 9.91 -2.24
C TYR A 238 10.07 11.41 -2.04
N LYS A 239 9.38 12.15 -2.91
CA LYS A 239 9.28 13.61 -2.83
C LYS A 239 7.83 14.02 -2.86
N ILE A 240 7.53 15.16 -2.25
CA ILE A 240 6.21 15.76 -2.31
C ILE A 240 6.25 16.83 -3.39
N TYR A 241 5.34 16.76 -4.35
CA TYR A 241 5.25 17.69 -5.48
C TYR A 241 4.42 18.93 -5.12
N ASN A 242 4.90 20.12 -5.48
CA ASN A 242 4.19 21.38 -5.31
C ASN A 242 3.17 21.60 -6.45
N GLY A 243 2.17 20.74 -6.48
CA GLY A 243 1.10 20.77 -7.48
C GLY A 243 0.27 19.50 -7.39
N CYS A 244 -0.57 19.27 -8.40
CA CYS A 244 -1.37 18.05 -8.54
C CYS A 244 -1.01 17.37 -9.87
N LYS A 245 -1.37 16.09 -10.01
CA LYS A 245 -1.29 15.43 -11.32
C LYS A 245 -2.14 16.24 -12.31
N GLU A 246 -1.58 16.57 -13.48
CA GLU A 246 -2.32 17.32 -14.50
C GLU A 246 -3.56 16.55 -14.97
N GLN A 247 -3.43 15.23 -15.08
CA GLN A 247 -4.55 14.37 -15.43
C GLN A 247 -5.21 13.80 -14.18
N GLY A 248 -6.53 13.93 -14.15
CA GLY A 248 -7.43 13.31 -13.19
C GLY A 248 -7.58 13.97 -11.85
N MET A 249 -6.84 15.05 -11.58
CA MET A 249 -6.97 15.84 -10.37
C MET A 249 -7.28 17.30 -10.68
N GLU A 250 -7.76 17.98 -9.66
CA GLU A 250 -7.83 19.44 -9.57
C GLU A 250 -7.13 19.94 -8.31
N LYS A 251 -6.68 21.19 -8.38
CA LYS A 251 -6.10 21.92 -7.26
C LYS A 251 -7.19 22.70 -6.53
N ILE A 252 -7.42 22.41 -5.26
CA ILE A 252 -8.39 23.11 -4.41
C ILE A 252 -7.66 23.98 -3.41
N TYR A 253 -7.89 25.29 -3.46
CA TYR A 253 -7.31 26.25 -2.52
C TYR A 253 -8.10 26.26 -1.21
N LEU A 254 -7.40 26.08 -0.09
CA LEU A 254 -7.94 26.18 1.25
C LEU A 254 -7.96 27.65 1.67
N ASN A 255 -9.14 28.14 2.07
CA ASN A 255 -9.39 29.57 2.25
C ASN A 255 -8.94 30.05 3.64
N ASN A 256 -7.62 30.00 3.92
CA ASN A 256 -7.05 30.53 5.16
C ASN A 256 -6.10 31.70 4.85
N GLN A 257 -6.46 32.88 5.37
CA GLN A 257 -6.04 34.22 4.95
C GLN A 257 -4.55 34.60 5.02
N LYS A 258 -3.59 33.67 5.11
CA LYS A 258 -2.16 34.04 5.19
C LYS A 258 -1.17 33.25 4.36
N ASN A 259 -1.54 32.10 3.77
CA ASN A 259 -0.72 31.39 2.79
C ASN A 259 -1.68 30.58 1.91
N LEU A 260 -1.52 30.62 0.58
CA LEU A 260 -2.30 29.81 -0.36
C LEU A 260 -1.96 28.33 -0.16
N GLN A 261 -2.54 27.70 0.85
CA GLN A 261 -2.54 26.26 1.01
C GLN A 261 -3.51 25.66 -0.01
N PHE A 262 -3.12 24.56 -0.62
CA PHE A 262 -3.97 23.82 -1.54
C PHE A 262 -3.87 22.33 -1.26
N ILE A 263 -4.89 21.62 -1.70
CA ILE A 263 -4.92 20.17 -1.74
C ILE A 263 -5.20 19.70 -3.17
N CYS A 264 -4.76 18.49 -3.47
CA CYS A 264 -5.11 17.78 -4.68
C CYS A 264 -6.31 16.90 -4.40
N LYS A 265 -7.28 16.96 -5.32
CA LYS A 265 -8.48 16.14 -5.25
C LYS A 265 -8.70 15.48 -6.59
N TYR A 266 -9.00 14.19 -6.59
CA TYR A 266 -9.45 13.50 -7.79
C TYR A 266 -10.81 14.02 -8.25
N CYS A 267 -10.99 14.07 -9.57
CA CYS A 267 -12.31 14.37 -10.14
C CYS A 267 -13.30 13.27 -9.75
N GLN A 268 -14.38 13.69 -9.12
CA GLN A 268 -15.47 12.82 -8.68
C GLN A 268 -16.28 12.30 -9.87
N GLN A 269 -17.26 11.45 -9.61
CA GLN A 269 -18.17 10.92 -10.63
C GLN A 269 -18.80 12.03 -11.47
N MET A 270 -18.90 11.79 -12.78
CA MET A 270 -19.34 12.74 -13.80
C MET A 270 -18.46 13.98 -13.96
N LYS A 271 -17.21 13.92 -13.47
CA LYS A 271 -16.18 14.92 -13.75
C LYS A 271 -14.89 14.28 -14.22
N VAL A 272 -14.20 14.92 -15.15
CA VAL A 272 -12.88 14.49 -15.65
C VAL A 272 -11.91 15.66 -15.74
N SER A 273 -10.62 15.40 -15.60
CA SER A 273 -9.56 16.40 -15.80
C SER A 273 -8.50 15.85 -16.74
N TYR A 274 -8.31 16.54 -17.87
CA TYR A 274 -7.17 16.30 -18.77
C TYR A 274 -6.06 17.35 -18.61
N HIS A 275 -6.37 18.48 -17.96
CA HIS A 275 -5.50 19.67 -17.87
C HIS A 275 -5.56 20.35 -16.49
N GLY A 276 -5.67 19.59 -15.41
CA GLY A 276 -5.56 20.05 -14.02
C GLY A 276 -6.82 20.73 -13.46
N VAL A 277 -7.94 20.66 -14.18
CA VAL A 277 -9.24 21.22 -13.78
C VAL A 277 -10.33 20.19 -14.05
N CYS A 278 -11.13 19.88 -13.03
CA CYS A 278 -12.24 18.94 -13.19
C CYS A 278 -13.40 19.62 -13.94
N GLN A 279 -13.73 19.08 -15.10
CA GLN A 279 -14.83 19.51 -15.96
C GLN A 279 -15.98 18.52 -15.88
N ASN A 280 -17.21 19.01 -15.91
CA ASN A 280 -18.40 18.15 -15.93
C ASN A 280 -18.51 17.44 -17.28
N CYS A 281 -18.79 16.14 -17.27
CA CYS A 281 -19.10 15.39 -18.48
C CYS A 281 -20.58 15.54 -18.81
N PRO A 282 -20.95 16.08 -19.98
CA PRO A 282 -22.35 16.20 -20.37
C PRO A 282 -22.99 14.81 -20.50
N THR A 283 -24.12 14.62 -19.81
CA THR A 283 -24.83 13.33 -19.78
C THR A 283 -25.38 12.91 -21.13
N ASP A 284 -25.51 13.83 -22.08
CA ASP A 284 -26.00 13.52 -23.42
C ASP A 284 -25.00 12.65 -24.19
N TYR A 285 -23.70 12.82 -23.91
CA TYR A 285 -22.61 12.15 -24.64
C TYR A 285 -21.93 11.06 -23.84
N PHE A 286 -21.82 11.22 -22.52
CA PHE A 286 -21.03 10.34 -21.67
C PHE A 286 -21.90 9.37 -20.86
N LEU A 287 -21.43 8.12 -20.73
CA LEU A 287 -21.98 7.13 -19.81
C LEU A 287 -21.46 7.37 -18.40
N ASN A 288 -20.16 7.57 -18.27
CA ASN A 288 -19.49 7.87 -17.01
C ASN A 288 -18.22 8.69 -17.29
N CYS A 289 -17.71 9.33 -16.25
CA CYS A 289 -16.34 9.80 -16.20
C CYS A 289 -15.94 10.08 -14.76
N TYR A 290 -14.66 9.95 -14.45
CA TYR A 290 -14.07 10.21 -13.14
C TYR A 290 -12.54 10.28 -13.31
N GLY A 291 -11.85 11.02 -12.45
CA GLY A 291 -10.40 11.19 -12.58
C GLY A 291 -10.04 11.66 -14.00
N ASN A 292 -9.23 10.85 -14.72
CA ASN A 292 -8.85 11.06 -16.12
C ASN A 292 -9.57 10.11 -17.10
N TYR A 293 -10.53 9.32 -16.60
CA TYR A 293 -11.31 8.37 -17.38
C TYR A 293 -12.64 8.99 -17.82
N SER A 294 -13.08 8.66 -19.03
CA SER A 294 -14.38 9.06 -19.56
C SER A 294 -14.84 8.04 -20.59
N GLU A 295 -16.12 7.70 -20.60
CA GLU A 295 -16.71 6.76 -21.53
C GLU A 295 -17.83 7.43 -22.33
N LEU A 296 -17.70 7.44 -23.65
CA LEU A 296 -18.76 7.89 -24.55
C LEU A 296 -19.85 6.84 -24.67
N LYS A 297 -21.10 7.30 -24.79
CA LYS A 297 -22.23 6.48 -25.21
C LYS A 297 -21.98 5.92 -26.60
N GLN A 298 -22.69 4.83 -26.91
CA GLN A 298 -22.76 4.30 -28.27
C GLN A 298 -23.16 5.40 -29.27
N PHE A 299 -22.74 5.24 -30.51
CA PHE A 299 -23.01 6.16 -31.63
C PHE A 299 -22.26 7.50 -31.58
N TYR A 300 -21.44 7.73 -30.55
CA TYR A 300 -20.57 8.91 -30.46
C TYR A 300 -19.10 8.55 -30.70
N TRP A 301 -18.38 9.54 -31.22
CA TRP A 301 -16.98 9.45 -31.59
C TRP A 301 -16.24 10.74 -31.22
N ARG A 302 -14.95 10.62 -30.88
CA ARG A 302 -14.05 11.77 -30.65
C ARG A 302 -12.65 11.45 -31.15
N SER A 303 -11.93 12.46 -31.62
CA SER A 303 -10.54 12.32 -32.10
C SER A 303 -9.50 12.31 -30.97
N PHE A 304 -9.80 12.94 -29.85
CA PHE A 304 -8.92 13.03 -28.68
C PHE A 304 -9.76 13.13 -27.41
N TYR A 305 -9.12 13.00 -26.26
CA TYR A 305 -9.76 13.13 -24.95
C TYR A 305 -10.23 14.57 -24.71
N SER A 306 -11.54 14.78 -24.78
CA SER A 306 -12.21 16.06 -24.52
C SER A 306 -13.59 15.79 -23.94
N VAL A 307 -14.12 16.77 -23.22
CA VAL A 307 -15.54 16.84 -22.82
C VAL A 307 -16.27 18.03 -23.44
N ASN A 308 -15.58 18.83 -24.26
CA ASN A 308 -16.21 19.89 -25.03
C ASN A 308 -17.15 19.26 -26.07
N PRO A 309 -18.45 19.62 -26.09
CA PRO A 309 -19.40 19.10 -27.07
C PRO A 309 -18.95 19.28 -28.53
N ASP A 310 -18.20 20.34 -28.85
CA ASP A 310 -17.71 20.60 -30.21
C ASP A 310 -16.71 19.54 -30.72
N ASP A 311 -16.07 18.82 -29.80
CA ASP A 311 -15.10 17.77 -30.11
C ASP A 311 -15.75 16.36 -30.13
N ILE A 312 -17.06 16.27 -29.90
CA ILE A 312 -17.80 15.01 -29.78
C ILE A 312 -18.83 14.91 -30.90
N PHE A 313 -18.64 13.91 -31.75
CA PHE A 313 -19.40 13.75 -32.96
C PHE A 313 -20.38 12.58 -32.83
N TYR A 314 -21.65 12.81 -33.11
CA TYR A 314 -22.59 11.74 -33.39
C TYR A 314 -22.34 11.19 -34.79
N CYS A 315 -22.26 9.87 -34.95
CA CYS A 315 -21.98 9.23 -36.22
C CYS A 315 -23.23 9.21 -37.11
N SER A 316 -23.61 10.38 -37.62
CA SER A 316 -24.91 10.64 -38.24
C SER A 316 -25.19 9.78 -39.47
N ASN A 317 -24.15 9.46 -40.24
CA ASN A 317 -24.29 8.74 -41.50
C ASN A 317 -24.45 7.22 -41.30
N ASN A 318 -23.85 6.67 -40.25
CA ASN A 318 -24.08 5.31 -39.79
C ASN A 318 -23.81 5.21 -38.28
N PRO A 319 -24.84 5.37 -37.43
CA PRO A 319 -24.66 5.35 -35.99
C PRO A 319 -23.98 4.07 -35.49
N GLN A 320 -24.31 2.93 -36.09
CA GLN A 320 -23.79 1.62 -35.70
C GLN A 320 -22.30 1.45 -35.95
N SER A 321 -21.68 2.29 -36.78
CA SER A 321 -20.23 2.28 -37.00
C SER A 321 -19.44 2.74 -35.77
N CYS A 322 -20.07 3.48 -34.85
CA CYS A 322 -19.43 3.98 -33.64
C CYS A 322 -19.90 3.20 -32.41
N SER A 323 -19.00 2.40 -31.87
CA SER A 323 -19.24 1.58 -30.69
C SER A 323 -19.29 2.40 -29.39
N GLY A 324 -18.70 3.61 -29.38
CA GLY A 324 -18.51 4.39 -28.16
C GLY A 324 -17.42 3.78 -27.27
N GLY A 325 -17.47 4.06 -25.97
CA GLY A 325 -16.48 3.56 -25.00
C GLY A 325 -15.45 4.62 -24.58
N SER A 326 -14.36 4.17 -23.96
CA SER A 326 -13.40 5.07 -23.29
C SER A 326 -12.27 5.60 -24.16
N GLY A 327 -12.07 5.03 -25.36
CA GLY A 327 -10.96 5.36 -26.23
C GLY A 327 -11.10 6.67 -27.01
N ILE A 328 -10.32 6.76 -28.08
CA ILE A 328 -10.31 7.84 -29.08
C ILE A 328 -10.13 7.25 -30.48
N GLY A 329 -10.56 7.98 -31.51
CA GLY A 329 -10.31 7.61 -32.90
C GLY A 329 -10.86 6.23 -33.25
N ASN A 330 -10.05 5.39 -33.90
CA ASN A 330 -10.44 4.04 -34.34
C ASN A 330 -10.81 3.09 -33.19
N GLN A 331 -10.40 3.39 -31.95
CA GLN A 331 -10.77 2.59 -30.76
C GLN A 331 -12.28 2.67 -30.46
N LEU A 332 -12.96 3.69 -30.99
CA LEU A 332 -14.40 3.91 -30.83
C LEU A 332 -15.20 3.39 -32.03
N CYS A 333 -14.54 2.71 -32.96
CA CYS A 333 -15.17 2.16 -34.15
C CYS A 333 -15.57 0.71 -33.94
N TYR A 334 -16.69 0.33 -34.56
CA TYR A 334 -17.04 -1.07 -34.73
C TYR A 334 -15.99 -1.77 -35.60
N GLU A 335 -15.80 -3.07 -35.40
CA GLU A 335 -14.78 -3.84 -36.11
C GLU A 335 -14.88 -3.67 -37.64
N GLY A 336 -13.74 -3.45 -38.28
CA GLY A 336 -13.63 -3.20 -39.71
C GLY A 336 -13.79 -1.74 -40.15
N HIS A 337 -14.29 -0.88 -39.26
CA HIS A 337 -14.39 0.56 -39.50
C HIS A 337 -13.20 1.33 -38.94
N ILE A 338 -12.83 2.42 -39.60
CA ILE A 338 -11.77 3.37 -39.21
C ILE A 338 -12.15 4.79 -39.62
N GLY A 339 -11.35 5.77 -39.17
CA GLY A 339 -11.45 7.16 -39.58
C GLY A 339 -12.47 7.98 -38.78
N PRO A 340 -12.63 9.26 -39.12
CA PRO A 340 -13.60 10.15 -38.46
C PRO A 340 -15.01 9.58 -38.55
N GLN A 341 -15.69 9.49 -37.41
CA GLN A 341 -17.02 8.89 -37.28
C GLN A 341 -17.11 7.45 -37.83
N CYS A 342 -15.98 6.75 -37.97
CA CYS A 342 -15.93 5.35 -38.38
C CYS A 342 -16.56 5.07 -39.75
N LEU A 343 -16.48 6.02 -40.68
CA LEU A 343 -17.14 5.93 -41.97
C LEU A 343 -16.36 5.12 -43.01
N ASP A 344 -15.05 4.94 -42.81
CA ASP A 344 -14.17 4.27 -43.76
C ASP A 344 -13.96 2.81 -43.35
N CYS A 345 -13.77 1.93 -44.34
CA CYS A 345 -13.37 0.54 -44.09
C CYS A 345 -11.85 0.43 -44.00
N ASP A 346 -11.36 -0.44 -43.12
CA ASP A 346 -9.93 -0.78 -43.03
C ASP A 346 -9.51 -1.69 -44.19
N ILE A 347 -9.50 -1.13 -45.40
CA ILE A 347 -9.20 -1.85 -46.66
C ILE A 347 -7.82 -2.52 -46.66
N ASN A 348 -6.90 -1.99 -45.87
CA ASN A 348 -5.52 -2.45 -45.79
C ASN A 348 -5.26 -3.35 -44.57
N GLY A 349 -6.21 -3.48 -43.64
CA GLY A 349 -6.02 -4.18 -42.35
C GLY A 349 -4.98 -3.52 -41.46
N SER A 350 -4.86 -2.20 -41.56
CA SER A 350 -3.86 -1.39 -40.86
C SER A 350 -4.12 -1.31 -39.34
N TYR A 351 -5.37 -1.42 -38.92
CA TYR A 351 -5.78 -1.32 -37.53
C TYR A 351 -6.34 -2.64 -36.99
N TRP A 352 -7.19 -3.31 -37.76
CA TRP A 352 -7.85 -4.56 -37.35
C TRP A 352 -7.07 -5.83 -37.73
N GLY A 353 -6.00 -5.71 -38.52
CA GLY A 353 -5.18 -6.84 -39.00
C GLY A 353 -5.80 -7.62 -40.17
N GLU A 354 -7.12 -7.57 -40.32
CA GLU A 354 -7.87 -8.13 -41.45
C GLU A 354 -8.28 -7.04 -42.45
N ARG A 355 -8.48 -7.42 -43.72
CA ARG A 355 -8.91 -6.47 -44.76
C ARG A 355 -10.43 -6.41 -44.86
N TYR A 356 -10.98 -5.20 -44.86
CA TYR A 356 -12.43 -4.99 -44.97
C TYR A 356 -12.76 -4.24 -46.26
N SER A 357 -13.79 -4.67 -46.98
CA SER A 357 -14.28 -3.97 -48.17
C SER A 357 -15.60 -3.27 -47.92
N MET A 358 -15.83 -2.20 -48.68
CA MET A 358 -17.10 -1.50 -48.72
C MET A 358 -18.11 -2.35 -49.49
N VAL A 359 -19.15 -2.84 -48.81
CA VAL A 359 -20.25 -3.63 -49.41
C VAL A 359 -21.53 -2.83 -49.61
N GLY A 360 -21.59 -1.62 -49.03
CA GLY A 360 -22.67 -0.66 -49.12
C GLY A 360 -22.22 0.70 -48.57
N PHE A 361 -23.12 1.69 -48.55
CA PHE A 361 -22.82 2.99 -47.95
C PHE A 361 -22.48 2.81 -46.47
N PHE A 362 -21.24 3.15 -46.09
CA PHE A 362 -20.71 3.04 -44.73
C PHE A 362 -20.87 1.63 -44.12
N GLN A 363 -20.82 0.58 -44.95
CA GLN A 363 -20.89 -0.82 -44.51
C GLN A 363 -19.60 -1.55 -44.89
N CYS A 364 -18.91 -2.07 -43.88
CA CYS A 364 -17.67 -2.80 -44.03
C CYS A 364 -17.88 -4.30 -43.80
N SER A 365 -17.35 -5.13 -44.69
CA SER A 365 -17.36 -6.59 -44.54
C SER A 365 -15.94 -7.12 -44.63
N CYS A 366 -15.61 -8.08 -43.77
CA CYS A 366 -14.32 -8.76 -43.82
C CYS A 366 -14.17 -9.55 -45.12
N LEU A 367 -13.04 -9.38 -45.81
CA LEU A 367 -12.67 -10.15 -47.00
C LEU A 367 -12.04 -11.47 -46.56
N TYR A 368 -12.86 -12.51 -46.33
CA TYR A 368 -12.31 -13.86 -46.29
C TYR A 368 -11.79 -14.21 -47.69
N LEU A 369 -10.47 -14.44 -47.79
CA LEU A 369 -9.86 -15.12 -48.93
C LEU A 369 -10.47 -16.52 -49.03
N ILE A 370 -11.56 -16.68 -49.79
CA ILE A 370 -11.97 -17.98 -50.29
C ILE A 370 -10.91 -18.39 -51.32
N ILE A 371 -9.83 -19.03 -50.85
CA ILE A 371 -8.92 -19.77 -51.73
C ILE A 371 -9.71 -21.00 -52.20
N ASN A 372 -10.51 -20.82 -53.25
CA ASN A 372 -10.99 -21.95 -54.04
C ASN A 372 -9.78 -22.53 -54.78
N ILE A 373 -9.12 -23.52 -54.17
CA ILE A 373 -8.23 -24.44 -54.89
C ILE A 373 -9.12 -25.26 -55.83
N GLN A 374 -9.46 -24.71 -57.00
CA GLN A 374 -9.83 -25.54 -58.14
C GLN A 374 -8.58 -26.32 -58.53
N LYS A 375 -8.48 -27.56 -58.03
CA LYS A 375 -7.65 -28.61 -58.62
C LYS A 375 -8.15 -28.81 -60.06
N THR A 376 -7.54 -28.12 -61.00
CA THR A 376 -7.60 -28.48 -62.42
C THR A 376 -6.89 -29.82 -62.58
N LYS A 377 -7.69 -30.87 -62.73
CA LYS A 377 -7.22 -32.12 -63.37
C LYS A 377 -6.79 -31.79 -64.80
N LYS A 378 -5.54 -32.09 -65.12
CA LYS A 378 -5.14 -32.64 -66.41
C LYS A 378 -3.97 -33.58 -66.21
#